data_AF-A0A5J4R386-F1
#
_entry.id   AF-A0A5J4R386-F1
#
_cell.length_a   1.000
_cell.length_b   1.000
_cell.length_c   1.000
_cell.angle_alpha   90.00
_cell.angle_beta   90.00
_cell.angle_gamma   90.00
#
_symmetry.space_group_name_H-M   'P 1'
#
loop_
_entity.id
_entity.type
_entity.pdbx_description
1 polymer ?
#
loop_
_entity_poly.entity_id
_entity_poly.type
_entity_poly.pdbx_seq_one_letter_code
_entity_poly.pdbx_strand_id
1 'polypeptide(L)'
;MDEFQKLLSTTLTEEHLIRTRDMFLFAGFTGLAYADIKNLSEKHLSMEQDGTQWMKIERQKTKSECNIRLLNIPIQIMEKYRHERTDSKIFKMNSLGNMDVNLKKVAQKCGIESRLTFHMGRHTYATQVCLSQGVPIETLSKMMGHKSIQTTQIYAKITNQKVNEDMKILSDRIENKYELPKDDVPEDFARNQYYK
;
A
#
# COMPACT_ATOMS: atom_id res chain seq x y z
N MET A 1 10.90 15.96 -0.89
CA MET A 1 10.18 14.94 -0.07
C MET A 1 8.89 14.60 -0.79
N ASP A 2 8.60 13.31 -0.97
CA ASP A 2 7.31 12.81 -1.47
C ASP A 2 6.18 13.31 -0.55
N GLU A 3 5.01 13.65 -1.12
CA GLU A 3 3.86 14.19 -0.36
C GLU A 3 3.42 13.25 0.75
N PHE A 4 3.48 11.94 0.49
CA PHE A 4 3.14 10.92 1.48
C PHE A 4 4.15 10.85 2.63
N GLN A 5 5.43 11.10 2.35
CA GLN A 5 6.45 11.23 3.39
C GLN A 5 6.24 12.48 4.25
N LYS A 6 5.85 13.61 3.64
CA LYS A 6 5.48 14.81 4.40
C LYS A 6 4.34 14.53 5.38
N LEU A 7 3.34 13.74 4.99
CA LEU A 7 2.26 13.32 5.89
C LEU A 7 2.76 12.47 7.06
N LEU A 8 3.78 11.63 6.86
CA LEU A 8 4.35 10.79 7.93
C LEU A 8 5.20 11.60 8.92
N SER A 9 6.00 12.54 8.44
CA SER A 9 7.00 13.23 9.26
C SER A 9 6.54 14.56 9.85
N THR A 10 5.51 15.20 9.29
CA THR A 10 5.07 16.52 9.75
C THR A 10 4.40 16.42 11.12
N THR A 11 4.92 17.19 12.07
CA THR A 11 4.31 17.33 13.39
C THR A 11 3.06 18.22 13.29
N LEU A 12 1.94 17.71 13.78
CA LEU A 12 0.69 18.45 13.92
C LEU A 12 0.38 18.56 15.41
N THR A 13 -0.28 19.65 15.81
CA THR A 13 -0.63 19.91 17.22
C THR A 13 -2.12 19.66 17.48
N GLU A 14 -2.98 19.83 16.47
CA GLU A 14 -4.42 19.67 16.64
C GLU A 14 -4.84 18.20 16.54
N GLU A 15 -5.40 17.66 17.62
CA GLU A 15 -5.81 16.25 17.73
C GLU A 15 -6.74 15.80 16.59
N HIS A 16 -7.71 16.61 16.22
CA HIS A 16 -8.65 16.28 15.14
C HIS A 16 -7.95 16.19 13.76
N LEU A 17 -6.88 16.96 13.53
CA LEU A 17 -6.08 16.89 12.30
C LEU A 17 -5.12 15.70 12.32
N ILE A 18 -4.51 15.43 13.47
CA ILE A 18 -3.70 14.22 13.70
C ILE A 18 -4.53 12.97 13.42
N ARG A 19 -5.75 12.90 13.96
CA ARG A 19 -6.69 11.81 13.69
C ARG A 19 -6.99 11.69 12.21
N THR A 20 -7.34 12.78 11.55
CA THR A 20 -7.64 12.75 10.12
C THR A 20 -6.47 12.25 9.29
N ARG A 21 -5.26 12.74 9.58
CA ARG A 21 -4.01 12.28 8.95
C ARG A 21 -3.79 10.80 9.19
N ASP A 22 -3.93 10.32 10.41
CA ASP A 22 -3.69 8.92 10.74
C ASP A 22 -4.70 7.98 10.06
N MET A 23 -5.98 8.35 9.97
CA MET A 23 -6.97 7.55 9.22
C MET A 23 -6.68 7.54 7.72
N PHE A 24 -6.16 8.65 7.16
CA PHE A 24 -5.71 8.70 5.78
C PHE A 24 -4.48 7.83 5.55
N LEU A 25 -3.48 7.88 6.45
CA LEU A 25 -2.31 7.00 6.42
C LEU A 25 -2.72 5.53 6.54
N PHE A 26 -3.68 5.22 7.42
CA PHE A 26 -4.23 3.87 7.54
C PHE A 26 -4.81 3.39 6.20
N ALA A 27 -5.59 4.22 5.50
CA ALA A 27 -6.05 3.92 4.15
C ALA A 27 -4.87 3.79 3.16
N GLY A 28 -3.85 4.64 3.30
CA GLY A 28 -2.58 4.63 2.55
C GLY A 28 -1.78 3.34 2.65
N PHE A 29 -1.88 2.62 3.76
CA PHE A 29 -1.14 1.38 4.00
C PHE A 29 -2.00 0.11 3.94
N THR A 30 -3.32 0.23 3.74
CA THR A 30 -4.24 -0.92 3.68
C THR A 30 -5.10 -0.93 2.42
N GLY A 31 -5.17 0.17 1.67
CA GLY A 31 -6.04 0.30 0.51
C GLY A 31 -7.52 0.29 0.85
N LEU A 32 -7.91 0.46 2.13
CA LEU A 32 -9.30 0.46 2.53
C LEU A 32 -10.02 1.75 2.14
N ALA A 33 -11.28 1.62 1.70
CA ALA A 33 -12.14 2.77 1.52
C ALA A 33 -12.67 3.25 2.88
N TYR A 34 -13.09 4.52 2.96
CA TYR A 34 -13.69 5.10 4.16
C TYR A 34 -14.78 4.20 4.79
N ALA A 35 -15.69 3.67 3.96
CA ALA A 35 -16.79 2.83 4.43
C ALA A 35 -16.32 1.50 5.04
N ASP A 36 -15.21 0.95 4.54
CA ASP A 36 -14.62 -0.29 5.08
C ASP A 36 -13.94 0.01 6.42
N ILE A 37 -13.16 1.11 6.52
CA ILE A 37 -12.49 1.53 7.77
C ILE A 37 -13.52 1.85 8.85
N LYS A 38 -14.58 2.58 8.51
CA LYS A 38 -15.70 2.89 9.42
C LYS A 38 -16.35 1.64 10.01
N ASN A 39 -16.36 0.54 9.26
CA ASN A 39 -16.97 -0.70 9.69
C ASN A 39 -16.00 -1.76 10.21
N LEU A 40 -14.70 -1.48 10.19
CA LEU A 40 -13.65 -2.38 10.63
C LEU A 40 -13.83 -2.71 12.12
N SER A 41 -13.68 -3.99 12.46
CA SER A 41 -13.89 -4.53 13.79
C SER A 41 -12.91 -5.67 14.06
N GLU A 42 -12.76 -6.05 15.32
CA GLU A 42 -11.80 -7.07 15.77
C GLU A 42 -11.97 -8.42 15.07
N LYS A 43 -13.20 -8.82 14.72
CA LYS A 43 -13.48 -10.05 13.96
C LYS A 43 -12.81 -10.12 12.57
N HIS A 44 -12.39 -8.99 12.02
CA HIS A 44 -11.71 -8.93 10.72
C HIS A 44 -10.20 -9.14 10.85
N LEU A 45 -9.67 -9.16 12.07
CA LEU A 45 -8.25 -9.27 12.36
C LEU A 45 -7.92 -10.69 12.78
N SER A 46 -6.81 -11.21 12.28
CA SER A 46 -6.24 -12.49 12.70
C SER A 46 -4.73 -12.36 12.84
N MET A 47 -4.14 -13.20 13.67
CA MET A 47 -2.70 -13.26 13.89
C MET A 47 -2.24 -14.70 13.68
N GLU A 48 -1.17 -14.85 12.91
CA GLU A 48 -0.49 -16.14 12.72
C GLU A 48 0.48 -16.43 13.88
N GLN A 49 0.97 -17.66 13.95
CA GLN A 49 1.87 -18.11 15.02
C GLN A 49 3.20 -17.35 15.05
N ASP A 50 3.64 -16.84 13.91
CA ASP A 50 4.87 -16.04 13.76
C ASP A 50 4.67 -14.55 14.15
N GLY A 51 3.46 -14.16 14.58
CA GLY A 51 3.10 -12.78 14.90
C GLY A 51 2.66 -11.94 13.70
N THR A 52 2.64 -12.51 12.48
CA THR A 52 2.12 -11.81 11.30
C THR A 52 0.62 -11.54 11.47
N GLN A 53 0.23 -10.27 11.34
CA GLN A 53 -1.18 -9.86 11.41
C GLN A 53 -1.80 -9.74 10.02
N TRP A 54 -3.01 -10.27 9.90
CA TRP A 54 -3.83 -10.20 8.70
C TRP A 54 -5.15 -9.52 8.98
N MET A 55 -5.67 -8.89 7.93
CA MET A 55 -6.98 -8.27 7.90
C MET A 55 -7.78 -8.87 6.76
N LYS A 56 -8.82 -9.62 7.09
CA LYS A 56 -9.78 -10.17 6.14
C LYS A 56 -11.10 -9.41 6.26
N ILE A 57 -11.51 -8.71 5.20
CA ILE A 57 -12.78 -8.00 5.15
C ILE A 57 -13.60 -8.38 3.93
N GLU A 58 -14.91 -8.26 4.07
CA GLU A 58 -15.82 -8.20 2.93
C GLU A 58 -16.12 -6.72 2.62
N ARG A 59 -15.77 -6.27 1.41
CA ARG A 59 -15.94 -4.89 0.97
C ARG A 59 -17.41 -4.48 1.03
N GLN A 60 -17.70 -3.34 1.63
CA GLN A 60 -19.09 -2.89 1.82
C GLN A 60 -19.84 -2.70 0.49
N LYS A 61 -19.19 -2.07 -0.50
CA LYS A 61 -19.82 -1.71 -1.79
C LYS A 61 -19.95 -2.90 -2.74
N THR A 62 -18.91 -3.72 -2.84
CA THR A 62 -18.77 -4.74 -3.89
C THR A 62 -18.99 -6.16 -3.40
N LYS A 63 -19.05 -6.37 -2.08
CA LYS A 63 -19.13 -7.68 -1.43
C LYS A 63 -17.98 -8.62 -1.78
N SER A 64 -16.90 -8.08 -2.33
CA SER A 64 -15.69 -8.85 -2.59
C SER A 64 -14.87 -9.01 -1.32
N GLU A 65 -14.34 -10.20 -1.11
CA GLU A 65 -13.37 -10.42 -0.05
C GLU A 65 -12.05 -9.73 -0.39
N CYS A 66 -11.40 -9.16 0.61
CA CYS A 66 -10.02 -8.75 0.50
C CYS A 66 -9.24 -9.18 1.73
N ASN A 67 -8.03 -9.69 1.51
CA ASN A 67 -7.13 -10.16 2.55
C ASN A 67 -5.83 -9.36 2.46
N ILE A 68 -5.51 -8.61 3.51
CA ILE A 68 -4.42 -7.65 3.56
C ILE A 68 -3.50 -8.02 4.71
N ARG A 69 -2.21 -8.20 4.44
CA ARG A 69 -1.19 -8.33 5.49
C ARG A 69 -0.94 -6.96 6.09
N LEU A 70 -1.07 -6.83 7.41
CA LEU A 70 -0.86 -5.55 8.08
C LEU A 70 0.62 -5.25 8.25
N LEU A 71 1.01 -4.07 7.77
CA LEU A 71 2.34 -3.51 7.97
C LEU A 71 2.41 -2.77 9.32
N ASN A 72 3.62 -2.41 9.74
CA ASN A 72 3.87 -1.77 11.03
C ASN A 72 3.05 -0.49 11.25
N ILE A 73 2.91 0.36 10.23
CA ILE A 73 2.20 1.65 10.38
C ILE A 73 0.70 1.47 10.69
N PRO A 74 -0.08 0.68 9.93
CA PRO A 74 -1.44 0.34 10.31
C PRO A 74 -1.58 -0.20 11.74
N ILE A 75 -0.68 -1.08 12.16
CA ILE A 75 -0.69 -1.69 13.50
C ILE A 75 -0.47 -0.61 14.57
N GLN A 76 0.52 0.26 14.39
CA GLN A 76 0.79 1.38 15.31
C GLN A 76 -0.40 2.34 15.41
N ILE A 77 -1.05 2.65 14.29
CA ILE A 77 -2.26 3.51 14.28
C ILE A 77 -3.40 2.83 15.02
N MET A 78 -3.62 1.52 14.81
CA MET A 78 -4.66 0.76 15.53
C MET A 78 -4.42 0.72 17.03
N GLU A 79 -3.16 0.62 17.45
CA GLU A 79 -2.78 0.62 18.87
C GLU A 79 -2.94 2.02 19.48
N LYS A 80 -2.48 3.07 18.79
CA LYS A 80 -2.62 4.47 19.21
C LYS A 80 -4.05 4.82 19.60
N TYR A 81 -5.04 4.35 18.83
CA TYR A 81 -6.47 4.63 19.07
C TYR A 81 -7.21 3.53 19.84
N ARG A 82 -6.52 2.50 20.36
CA ARG A 82 -7.16 1.38 21.09
C ARG A 82 -8.00 1.86 22.27
N HIS A 83 -7.52 2.87 23.00
CA HIS A 83 -8.18 3.41 24.19
C HIS A 83 -9.54 4.06 23.91
N GLU A 84 -9.85 4.40 22.66
CA GLU A 84 -11.14 5.02 22.28
C GLU A 84 -12.20 4.00 21.84
N ARG A 85 -11.86 2.70 21.77
CA ARG A 85 -12.79 1.68 21.30
C ARG A 85 -13.92 1.52 22.31
N THR A 86 -15.14 1.78 21.86
CA THR A 86 -16.36 1.66 22.68
C THR A 86 -17.03 0.31 22.51
N ASP A 87 -16.70 -0.42 21.45
CA ASP A 87 -17.27 -1.70 21.06
C ASP A 87 -16.23 -2.53 20.28
N SER A 88 -16.70 -3.51 19.50
CA SER A 88 -15.83 -4.30 18.62
C SER A 88 -15.18 -3.54 17.47
N LYS A 89 -15.51 -2.25 17.24
CA LYS A 89 -14.95 -1.45 16.14
C LYS A 89 -13.52 -1.02 16.45
N ILE A 90 -12.69 -0.99 15.41
CA ILE A 90 -11.28 -0.60 15.53
C ILE A 90 -11.12 0.91 15.65
N PHE A 91 -11.98 1.69 14.98
CA PHE A 91 -11.90 3.15 14.94
C PHE A 91 -13.26 3.82 15.11
N LYS A 92 -13.28 4.90 15.89
CA LYS A 92 -14.38 5.87 15.92
C LYS A 92 -14.20 6.89 14.78
N MET A 93 -14.81 6.66 13.63
CA MET A 93 -14.61 7.52 12.44
C MET A 93 -15.46 8.81 12.48
N ASN A 94 -14.83 9.94 12.15
CA ASN A 94 -15.54 11.18 11.81
C ASN A 94 -16.28 11.03 10.48
N SER A 95 -17.27 11.88 10.21
CA SER A 95 -17.97 11.88 8.91
C SER A 95 -16.99 12.10 7.74
N LEU A 96 -17.30 11.53 6.57
CA LEU A 96 -16.45 11.69 5.38
C LEU A 96 -16.27 13.17 5.00
N GLY A 97 -17.34 13.98 5.12
CA GLY A 97 -17.26 15.42 4.86
C GLY A 97 -16.32 16.13 5.84
N ASN A 98 -16.37 15.81 7.13
CA ASN A 98 -15.42 16.35 8.11
C ASN A 98 -13.99 15.90 7.81
N MET A 99 -13.80 14.65 7.42
CA MET A 99 -12.50 14.11 7.03
C MET A 99 -11.91 14.87 5.85
N ASP A 100 -12.69 15.13 4.79
CA ASP A 100 -12.21 15.88 3.62
C ASP A 100 -11.90 17.35 3.95
N VAL A 101 -12.71 18.00 4.81
CA VAL A 101 -12.41 19.37 5.29
C VAL A 101 -11.10 19.39 6.10
N ASN A 102 -10.92 18.43 7.00
CA ASN A 102 -9.70 18.34 7.80
C ASN A 102 -8.48 17.97 6.94
N LEU A 103 -8.63 17.13 5.92
CA LEU A 103 -7.53 16.77 5.00
C LEU A 103 -6.98 17.98 4.25
N LYS A 104 -7.84 18.95 3.87
CA LYS A 104 -7.36 20.21 3.29
C LYS A 104 -6.47 20.99 4.24
N LYS A 105 -6.83 21.04 5.53
CA LYS A 105 -6.03 21.70 6.58
C LYS A 105 -4.72 20.95 6.84
N VAL A 106 -4.77 19.62 6.87
CA VAL A 106 -3.59 18.76 7.00
C VAL A 106 -2.63 19.01 5.83
N ALA A 107 -3.14 19.04 4.59
CA ALA A 107 -2.34 19.30 3.39
C ALA A 107 -1.61 20.65 3.48
N GLN A 108 -2.33 21.72 3.84
CA GLN A 108 -1.74 23.05 4.04
C GLN A 108 -0.62 23.04 5.08
N LYS A 109 -0.85 22.42 6.24
CA LYS A 109 0.15 22.32 7.31
C LYS A 109 1.38 21.49 6.93
N CYS A 110 1.20 20.50 6.07
CA CYS A 110 2.29 19.67 5.55
C CYS A 110 3.00 20.30 4.33
N GLY A 111 2.56 21.46 3.85
CA GLY A 111 3.10 22.05 2.61
C GLY A 111 2.86 21.17 1.39
N ILE A 112 1.67 20.58 1.31
CA ILE A 112 1.19 19.77 0.18
C ILE A 112 0.25 20.64 -0.65
N GLU A 113 0.63 20.88 -1.91
CA GLU A 113 -0.14 21.72 -2.84
C GLU A 113 -1.30 20.95 -3.46
N SER A 114 -1.17 19.62 -3.58
CA SER A 114 -2.20 18.77 -4.13
C SER A 114 -3.43 18.71 -3.23
N ARG A 115 -4.62 18.67 -3.85
CA ARG A 115 -5.87 18.52 -3.10
C ARG A 115 -6.00 17.08 -2.61
N LEU A 116 -5.77 16.87 -1.31
CA LEU A 116 -6.03 15.58 -0.66
C LEU A 116 -7.54 15.31 -0.51
N THR A 117 -7.97 14.12 -0.91
CA THR A 117 -9.30 13.56 -0.60
C THR A 117 -9.11 12.19 0.04
N PHE A 118 -10.07 11.73 0.84
CA PHE A 118 -9.90 10.45 1.54
C PHE A 118 -9.68 9.26 0.58
N HIS A 119 -10.26 9.31 -0.62
CA HIS A 119 -10.08 8.27 -1.64
C HIS A 119 -8.62 8.13 -2.09
N MET A 120 -7.83 9.21 -2.05
CA MET A 120 -6.42 9.18 -2.47
C MET A 120 -5.57 8.26 -1.60
N GLY A 121 -5.94 7.99 -0.34
CA GLY A 121 -5.23 7.00 0.48
C GLY A 121 -5.19 5.63 -0.18
N ARG A 122 -6.31 5.18 -0.79
CA ARG A 122 -6.34 3.92 -1.54
C ARG A 122 -5.46 3.96 -2.78
N HIS A 123 -5.42 5.09 -3.48
CA HIS A 123 -4.52 5.26 -4.62
C HIS A 123 -3.06 5.16 -4.18
N THR A 124 -2.69 5.84 -3.09
CA THR A 124 -1.35 5.79 -2.49
C THR A 124 -0.95 4.37 -2.10
N TYR A 125 -1.85 3.59 -1.52
CA TYR A 125 -1.59 2.17 -1.25
C TYR A 125 -1.20 1.41 -2.52
N ALA A 126 -2.03 1.53 -3.55
CA ALA A 126 -1.81 0.83 -4.81
C ALA A 126 -0.50 1.25 -5.49
N THR A 127 -0.26 2.56 -5.64
CA THR A 127 0.85 3.07 -6.46
C THR A 127 2.16 3.16 -5.68
N GLN A 128 2.15 3.76 -4.48
CA GLN A 128 3.38 4.08 -3.74
C GLN A 128 3.78 3.01 -2.73
N VAL A 129 2.83 2.34 -2.08
CA VAL A 129 3.16 1.31 -1.06
C VAL A 129 3.34 -0.06 -1.71
N CYS A 130 2.59 -0.37 -2.77
CA CYS A 130 2.67 -1.67 -3.44
C CYS A 130 3.47 -1.63 -4.76
N LEU A 131 2.95 -0.99 -5.81
CA LEU A 131 3.51 -1.13 -7.17
C LEU A 131 4.94 -0.57 -7.27
N SER A 132 5.22 0.60 -6.70
CA SER A 132 6.57 1.18 -6.71
C SER A 132 7.57 0.41 -5.84
N GLN A 133 7.08 -0.41 -4.90
CA GLN A 133 7.90 -1.31 -4.08
C GLN A 133 7.98 -2.72 -4.69
N GLY A 134 7.50 -2.89 -5.93
CA GLY A 134 7.60 -4.11 -6.70
C GLY A 134 6.62 -5.22 -6.35
N VAL A 135 5.54 -4.92 -5.65
CA VAL A 135 4.43 -5.86 -5.51
C VAL A 135 3.78 -6.09 -6.87
N PRO A 136 3.66 -7.35 -7.35
CA PRO A 136 3.00 -7.64 -8.61
C PRO A 136 1.54 -7.17 -8.64
N ILE A 137 1.08 -6.76 -9.82
CA ILE A 137 -0.26 -6.20 -10.00
C ILE A 137 -1.36 -7.21 -9.67
N GLU A 138 -1.13 -8.51 -9.91
CA GLU A 138 -2.03 -9.61 -9.57
C GLU A 138 -2.19 -9.73 -8.06
N THR A 139 -1.07 -9.66 -7.32
CA THR A 139 -1.04 -9.67 -5.86
C THR A 139 -1.80 -8.47 -5.31
N LEU A 140 -1.53 -7.27 -5.85
CA LEU A 140 -2.26 -6.07 -5.48
C LEU A 140 -3.77 -6.19 -5.77
N SER A 141 -4.14 -6.69 -6.95
CA SER A 141 -5.54 -6.88 -7.35
C SER A 141 -6.29 -7.78 -6.37
N LYS A 142 -5.64 -8.87 -5.92
CA LYS A 142 -6.16 -9.79 -4.90
C LYS A 142 -6.30 -9.10 -3.54
N MET A 143 -5.28 -8.36 -3.09
CA MET A 143 -5.33 -7.62 -1.81
C MET A 143 -6.38 -6.50 -1.80
N MET A 144 -6.66 -5.88 -2.95
CA MET A 144 -7.67 -4.83 -3.05
C MET A 144 -9.10 -5.38 -3.20
N GLY A 145 -9.25 -6.69 -3.46
CA GLY A 145 -10.53 -7.35 -3.68
C GLY A 145 -11.17 -6.96 -5.02
N HIS A 146 -10.36 -6.70 -6.06
CA HIS A 146 -10.85 -6.38 -7.38
C HIS A 146 -11.19 -7.66 -8.16
N LYS A 147 -12.41 -7.73 -8.71
CA LYS A 147 -12.88 -8.89 -9.51
C LYS A 147 -12.22 -8.96 -10.89
N SER A 148 -11.72 -7.84 -11.40
CA SER A 148 -10.98 -7.74 -12.65
C SER A 148 -9.68 -6.99 -12.41
N ILE A 149 -8.60 -7.51 -12.98
CA ILE A 149 -7.29 -6.87 -12.94
C ILE A 149 -7.29 -5.51 -13.67
N GLN A 150 -8.21 -5.30 -14.61
CA GLN A 150 -8.36 -4.03 -15.33
C GLN A 150 -8.62 -2.86 -14.38
N THR A 151 -9.35 -3.08 -13.28
CA THR A 151 -9.56 -2.06 -12.24
C THR A 151 -8.26 -1.70 -11.50
N THR A 152 -7.30 -2.62 -11.47
CA THR A 152 -5.97 -2.40 -10.88
C THR A 152 -4.99 -1.80 -11.90
N GLN A 153 -5.21 -2.02 -13.20
CA GLN A 153 -4.36 -1.46 -14.27
C GLN A 153 -4.32 0.06 -14.30
N ILE A 154 -5.38 0.74 -13.82
CA ILE A 154 -5.38 2.21 -13.71
C ILE A 154 -4.25 2.76 -12.81
N TYR A 155 -3.69 1.93 -11.93
CA TYR A 155 -2.58 2.30 -11.04
C TYR A 155 -1.21 1.94 -11.62
N ALA A 156 -1.17 1.04 -12.61
CA ALA A 156 0.07 0.48 -13.13
C ALA A 156 0.63 1.35 -14.23
N LYS A 157 1.73 2.05 -13.93
CA LYS A 157 2.60 2.65 -14.95
C LYS A 157 3.85 1.79 -15.08
N ILE A 158 3.97 1.05 -16.18
CA ILE A 158 5.19 0.32 -16.49
C ILE A 158 6.23 1.34 -16.96
N THR A 159 7.28 1.55 -16.17
CA THR A 159 8.41 2.41 -16.53
C THR A 159 9.61 1.53 -16.90
N ASN A 160 10.51 2.04 -17.76
CA ASN A 160 11.74 1.31 -18.10
C ASN A 160 12.59 0.98 -16.87
N GLN A 161 12.58 1.88 -15.87
CA GLN A 161 13.23 1.63 -14.59
C GLN A 161 12.64 0.40 -13.89
N LYS A 162 11.30 0.31 -13.84
CA LYS A 162 10.61 -0.82 -13.21
C LYS A 162 10.91 -2.14 -13.93
N VAL A 163 10.91 -2.12 -15.27
CA VAL A 163 11.30 -3.28 -16.09
C VAL A 163 12.72 -3.72 -15.73
N ASN A 164 13.67 -2.79 -15.64
CA ASN A 164 15.05 -3.11 -15.29
C ASN A 164 15.19 -3.72 -13.88
N GLU A 165 14.48 -3.16 -12.89
CA GLU A 165 14.45 -3.69 -11.52
C GLU A 165 13.89 -5.12 -11.47
N ASP A 166 12.78 -5.38 -12.17
CA ASP A 166 12.16 -6.71 -12.24
C ASP A 166 13.08 -7.72 -12.95
N MET A 167 13.74 -7.31 -14.04
CA MET A 167 14.70 -8.14 -14.76
C MET A 167 15.96 -8.43 -13.94
N LYS A 168 16.41 -7.50 -13.10
CA LYS A 168 17.52 -7.75 -12.17
C LYS A 168 17.16 -8.84 -11.15
N ILE A 169 16.00 -8.71 -10.52
CA ILE A 169 15.50 -9.74 -9.57
C ILE A 169 15.34 -11.10 -10.27
N LEU A 170 14.87 -11.11 -11.52
CA LEU A 170 14.77 -12.34 -12.30
C LEU A 170 16.16 -12.93 -12.58
N SER A 171 17.11 -12.12 -13.05
CA SER A 171 18.50 -12.51 -13.33
C SER A 171 19.11 -13.22 -12.12
N ASP A 172 19.02 -12.61 -10.94
CA ASP A 172 19.53 -13.17 -9.69
C ASP A 172 18.86 -14.52 -9.32
N ARG A 173 17.57 -14.70 -9.65
CA ARG A 173 16.83 -15.95 -9.36
C ARG A 173 17.11 -17.07 -10.35
N ILE A 174 17.52 -16.76 -11.57
CA ILE A 174 17.76 -17.73 -12.64
C ILE A 174 19.24 -17.91 -12.96
N GLU A 175 20.11 -17.18 -12.26
CA GLU A 175 21.56 -17.35 -12.34
C GLU A 175 21.92 -18.83 -12.18
N ASN A 176 22.67 -19.36 -13.16
CA ASN A 176 23.12 -20.76 -13.23
C ASN A 176 21.99 -21.82 -13.27
N LYS A 177 20.72 -21.43 -13.51
CA LYS A 177 19.63 -22.39 -13.75
C LYS A 177 19.58 -22.90 -15.18
N TYR A 178 20.09 -22.10 -16.11
CA TYR A 178 20.08 -22.38 -17.53
C TYR A 178 21.46 -22.08 -18.09
N GLU A 179 22.13 -23.09 -18.62
CA GLU A 179 23.42 -22.95 -19.29
C GLU A 179 23.30 -23.58 -20.68
N LEU A 180 23.89 -22.93 -21.67
CA LEU A 180 24.11 -23.56 -22.97
C LEU A 180 25.21 -24.63 -22.82
N PRO A 181 25.19 -25.70 -23.65
CA PRO A 181 26.34 -26.58 -23.77
C PRO A 181 27.61 -25.76 -24.00
N LYS A 182 28.70 -26.10 -23.31
CA LYS A 182 29.94 -25.32 -23.36
C LYS A 182 30.49 -25.15 -24.77
N ASP A 183 30.26 -26.16 -25.62
CA ASP A 183 30.71 -26.19 -27.01
C ASP A 183 29.88 -25.27 -27.94
N ASP A 184 28.71 -24.81 -27.48
CA ASP A 184 27.80 -23.92 -28.23
C ASP A 184 28.01 -22.43 -27.87
N VAL A 185 28.82 -22.12 -26.85
CA VAL A 185 29.13 -20.75 -26.44
C VAL A 185 30.39 -20.27 -27.17
N PRO A 186 30.32 -19.21 -28.00
CA PRO A 186 31.49 -18.68 -28.71
C PRO A 186 32.62 -18.31 -27.74
N GLU A 187 33.87 -18.71 -28.05
CA GLU A 187 35.04 -18.47 -27.19
C GLU A 187 35.31 -16.98 -26.91
N ASP A 188 34.84 -16.08 -27.80
CA ASP A 188 34.97 -14.64 -27.69
C ASP A 188 33.85 -13.98 -26.88
N PHE A 189 32.79 -14.71 -26.52
CA PHE A 189 31.64 -14.17 -25.77
C PHE A 189 32.07 -13.56 -24.42
N ALA A 190 32.93 -14.24 -23.67
CA ALA A 190 33.47 -13.73 -22.40
C ALA A 190 34.47 -12.57 -22.55
N ARG A 191 35.03 -12.37 -23.75
CA ARG A 191 36.03 -11.32 -24.05
C ARG A 191 35.41 -10.04 -24.59
N ASN A 192 34.15 -10.09 -24.99
CA ASN A 192 33.50 -8.98 -25.65
C ASN A 192 33.01 -7.94 -24.61
N GLN A 193 33.57 -6.73 -24.70
CA GLN A 193 33.36 -5.63 -23.73
C GLN A 193 31.90 -5.16 -23.62
N TYR A 194 31.06 -5.53 -24.58
CA TYR A 194 29.63 -5.19 -24.58
C TYR A 194 28.77 -6.15 -23.74
N TYR A 195 29.34 -7.25 -23.24
CA TYR A 195 28.65 -8.30 -22.48
C TYR A 195 29.14 -8.45 -21.03
N LYS A 196 29.91 -7.47 -20.52
CA LYS A 196 30.34 -7.38 -19.12
C LYS A 196 29.33 -6.61 -18.27
#